data_AF-A0A917IZY0-F1
#
_entry.id   AF-A0A917IZY0-F1
#
_cell.length_a   1.000
_cell.length_b   1.000
_cell.length_c   1.000
_cell.angle_alpha   90.00
_cell.angle_beta   90.00
_cell.angle_gamma   90.00
#
_symmetry.space_group_name_H-M   'P 1'
#
loop_
_entity.id
_entity.type
_entity.pdbx_description
1 polymer ?
#
loop_
_entity_poly.entity_id
_entity_poly.type
_entity_poly.pdbx_seq_one_letter_code
_entity_poly.pdbx_strand_id
1 'polypeptide(L)'
;MSNSITVIYPGEEPEAILLNYDIELTGKRQTITCYIVNEGVAQPVWLQLKKFSIPSLKEAKGYLPVFEQANNNNNIDTSLFIDHVYRQIMGQEKLVISEG
;
A
#
# COMPACT_ATOMS: atom_id res chain seq x y z
N MET A 1 -0.28 -15.78 -2.51
CA MET A 1 -0.96 -15.71 -3.82
C MET A 1 -0.81 -14.26 -4.23
N SER A 2 -0.12 -13.97 -5.32
CA SER A 2 0.15 -12.57 -5.69
C SER A 2 -1.11 -11.95 -6.26
N ASN A 3 -1.78 -11.12 -5.47
CA ASN A 3 -2.91 -10.31 -5.93
C ASN A 3 -2.38 -9.08 -6.67
N SER A 4 -3.20 -8.49 -7.53
CA SER A 4 -2.86 -7.27 -8.28
C SER A 4 -3.94 -6.22 -8.11
N ILE A 5 -3.54 -4.96 -7.99
CA ILE A 5 -4.46 -3.82 -7.91
C ILE A 5 -3.89 -2.65 -8.72
N THR A 6 -4.77 -1.97 -9.43
CA THR A 6 -4.44 -0.72 -10.15
C THR A 6 -4.89 0.44 -9.29
N VAL A 7 -3.95 1.26 -8.86
CA VAL A 7 -4.22 2.41 -8.00
C VAL A 7 -4.04 3.68 -8.81
N ILE A 8 -5.11 4.47 -8.90
CA ILE A 8 -5.10 5.76 -9.59
C ILE A 8 -4.77 6.82 -8.54
N TYR A 9 -3.57 7.40 -8.60
CA TYR A 9 -3.18 8.45 -7.68
C TYR A 9 -3.60 9.82 -8.23
N PRO A 10 -4.41 10.62 -7.49
CA PRO A 10 -4.86 11.94 -7.93
C PRO A 10 -3.72 12.96 -7.77
N GLY A 11 -2.78 12.97 -8.73
CA GLY A 11 -1.75 14.01 -8.88
C GLY A 11 -2.15 15.08 -9.90
N GLU A 12 -1.19 15.93 -10.31
CA GLU A 12 -1.38 16.88 -11.42
C GLU A 12 -1.78 16.18 -12.72
N GLU A 13 -1.22 14.99 -12.95
CA GLU A 13 -1.68 14.04 -13.95
C GLU A 13 -2.11 12.75 -13.23
N PRO A 14 -3.36 12.26 -13.44
CA PRO A 14 -3.81 11.02 -12.82
C PRO A 14 -3.06 9.83 -13.42
N GLU A 15 -2.15 9.25 -12.63
CA GLU A 15 -1.33 8.12 -13.03
C GLU A 15 -1.90 6.81 -12.49
N ALA A 16 -2.12 5.84 -13.39
CA ALA A 16 -2.57 4.51 -13.03
C ALA A 16 -1.35 3.62 -12.73
N ILE A 17 -1.13 3.32 -11.46
CA ILE A 17 0.01 2.53 -11.00
C ILE A 17 -0.47 1.11 -10.73
N LEU A 18 0.03 0.16 -11.53
CA LEU A 18 -0.19 -1.26 -11.29
C LEU A 18 0.79 -1.77 -10.23
N LEU A 19 0.26 -2.42 -9.21
CA LEU A 19 1.06 -3.06 -8.17
C LEU A 19 0.50 -4.44 -7.83
N ASN A 20 1.42 -5.35 -7.56
CA ASN A 20 1.13 -6.64 -6.99
C ASN A 20 1.27 -6.56 -5.47
N TYR A 21 0.42 -7.25 -4.73
CA TYR A 21 0.52 -7.32 -3.28
C TYR A 21 0.33 -8.74 -2.79
N ASP A 22 0.96 -9.04 -1.65
CA ASP A 22 0.74 -10.26 -0.89
C ASP A 22 0.44 -9.88 0.56
N ILE A 23 -0.50 -10.59 1.18
CA ILE A 23 -0.95 -10.32 2.55
C ILE A 23 -0.55 -11.52 3.40
N GLU A 24 0.37 -11.28 4.32
CA GLU A 24 0.80 -12.29 5.28
C GLU A 24 0.22 -11.96 6.65
N LEU A 25 -0.49 -12.92 7.26
CA LEU A 25 -0.99 -12.79 8.63
C LEU A 25 -0.21 -13.74 9.55
N THR A 26 0.65 -13.17 10.38
CA THR A 26 1.43 -13.89 11.38
C THR A 26 0.93 -13.53 12.77
N GLY A 27 0.09 -14.40 13.34
CA GLY A 27 -0.56 -14.18 14.63
C GLY A 27 -1.53 -12.99 14.59
N LYS A 28 -1.19 -11.89 15.27
CA LYS A 28 -1.95 -10.63 15.25
C LYS A 28 -1.40 -9.59 14.27
N ARG A 29 -0.22 -9.84 13.69
CA ARG A 29 0.41 -8.91 12.75
C ARG A 29 0.07 -9.33 11.33
N GLN A 30 -0.59 -8.45 10.61
CA GLN A 30 -0.74 -8.54 9.17
C GLN A 30 0.38 -7.70 8.53
N THR A 31 0.92 -8.16 7.42
CA THR A 31 1.93 -7.43 6.65
C THR A 31 1.56 -7.53 5.19
N ILE A 32 1.25 -6.39 4.59
CA ILE A 32 0.91 -6.29 3.17
C ILE A 32 2.18 -5.89 2.43
N THR A 33 2.75 -6.82 1.66
CA THR A 33 3.95 -6.54 0.87
C THR A 33 3.54 -6.18 -0.54
N CYS A 34 3.79 -4.94 -0.95
CA CYS A 34 3.48 -4.42 -2.27
C CYS A 34 4.72 -4.37 -3.17
N TYR A 35 4.54 -4.67 -4.44
CA TYR A 35 5.54 -4.70 -5.50
C TYR A 35 5.00 -3.91 -6.69
N ILE A 36 5.68 -2.83 -7.08
CA ILE A 36 5.23 -2.02 -8.20
C ILE A 36 5.61 -2.72 -9.51
N VAL A 37 4.61 -2.94 -10.37
CA VAL A 37 4.81 -3.57 -11.68
C VAL A 37 5.27 -2.48 -12.65
N ASN A 38 6.47 -2.64 -13.20
CA ASN A 38 7.07 -1.71 -14.15
C ASN A 38 7.14 -2.36 -15.55
N GLU A 39 5.99 -2.80 -16.07
CA GLU A 39 5.89 -3.35 -17.43
C GLU A 39 5.75 -2.21 -18.45
N GLY A 40 6.82 -1.43 -18.63
CA GLY A 40 6.94 -0.46 -19.73
C GLY A 40 6.18 0.86 -19.55
N VAL A 41 5.63 1.13 -18.36
CA VAL A 41 4.99 2.40 -18.01
C VAL A 41 5.99 3.25 -17.22
N ALA A 42 6.20 4.50 -17.64
CA ALA A 42 7.03 5.44 -16.90
C ALA A 42 6.48 5.59 -15.49
N GLN A 43 7.27 5.21 -14.49
CA GLN A 43 6.90 5.41 -13.09
C GLN A 43 7.08 6.88 -12.73
N PRO A 44 6.18 7.44 -11.91
CA PRO A 44 6.34 8.80 -11.45
C PRO A 44 7.67 8.97 -10.72
N VAL A 45 8.38 10.07 -10.99
CA VAL A 45 9.69 10.37 -10.37
C VAL A 45 9.61 10.46 -8.85
N TRP A 46 8.43 10.84 -8.34
CA TRP A 46 8.14 10.89 -6.91
C TRP A 46 8.02 9.48 -6.29
N LEU A 47 7.64 8.46 -7.07
CA LEU A 47 7.44 7.08 -6.63
C LEU A 47 8.68 6.23 -6.91
N GLN A 48 9.73 6.44 -6.10
CA GLN A 48 11.01 5.74 -6.27
C GLN A 48 11.03 4.33 -5.66
N LEU A 49 10.00 3.97 -4.90
CA LEU A 49 9.91 2.67 -4.23
C LEU A 49 9.43 1.61 -5.20
N LYS A 50 10.24 0.57 -5.44
CA LYS A 50 9.80 -0.61 -6.24
C LYS A 50 9.06 -1.64 -5.40
N LYS A 51 9.30 -1.64 -4.10
CA LYS A 51 8.73 -2.56 -3.13
C LYS A 51 8.61 -1.84 -1.79
N PHE A 52 7.48 -2.03 -1.11
CA PHE A 52 7.24 -1.52 0.24
C PHE A 52 6.33 -2.48 1.00
N SER A 53 6.39 -2.43 2.33
CA SER A 53 5.58 -3.31 3.19
C SER A 53 4.75 -2.48 4.15
N ILE A 54 3.46 -2.73 4.24
CA ILE A 54 2.54 -2.04 5.13
C ILE A 54 2.18 -3.00 6.26
N PRO A 55 2.86 -2.94 7.42
CA PRO A 55 2.44 -3.71 8.57
C PRO A 55 1.16 -3.13 9.16
N SER A 56 0.26 -4.00 9.60
CA SER A 56 -0.94 -3.65 10.34
C SER A 56 -1.15 -4.66 11.47
N LEU A 57 -1.83 -4.24 12.53
CA LEU A 57 -2.19 -5.09 13.66
C LEU A 57 -3.68 -5.38 13.62
N LYS A 58 -4.04 -6.67 13.67
CA LYS A 58 -5.41 -7.11 13.79
C LYS A 58 -5.87 -6.91 15.23
N GLU A 59 -6.77 -5.96 15.42
CA GLU A 59 -7.49 -5.70 16.67
C GLU A 59 -8.94 -6.19 16.61
N ALA A 60 -9.64 -6.13 17.74
CA ALA A 60 -11.00 -6.66 17.87
C ALA A 60 -12.02 -6.01 16.90
N LYS A 61 -11.75 -4.79 16.43
CA LYS A 61 -12.65 -4.01 15.57
C LYS A 61 -12.12 -3.77 14.15
N GLY A 62 -10.93 -4.26 13.80
CA GLY A 62 -10.34 -4.05 12.49
C GLY A 62 -8.82 -4.16 12.47
N TYR A 63 -8.21 -3.64 11.41
CA TYR A 63 -6.76 -3.56 11.24
C TYR A 63 -6.26 -2.15 11.50
N LEU A 64 -5.30 -2.01 12.41
CA LEU A 64 -4.62 -0.76 12.72
C LEU A 64 -3.31 -0.70 11.93
N PRO A 65 -3.14 0.25 10.98
CA PRO A 65 -1.88 0.38 10.25
C PRO A 65 -0.76 0.78 11.22
N VAL A 66 0.37 0.08 11.15
CA VAL A 66 1.56 0.41 11.92
C VAL A 66 2.46 1.27 11.04
N PHE A 67 2.71 2.49 11.48
CA PHE A 67 3.61 3.39 10.77
C PHE A 67 5.04 2.84 10.77
N GLU A 68 5.54 2.46 9.60
CA GLU A 68 6.96 2.15 9.42
C GLU A 68 7.70 3.36 8.83
N GLN A 69 8.59 3.95 9.63
CA GLN A 69 9.48 5.03 9.19
C GLN A 69 10.34 4.64 7.98
N ALA A 70 10.63 3.35 7.79
CA ALA A 70 11.39 2.85 6.65
C ALA A 70 10.70 3.12 5.29
N ASN A 71 9.37 3.24 5.26
CA ASN A 71 8.61 3.62 4.07
C ASN A 71 8.50 5.14 3.88
N ASN A 72 8.81 5.92 4.93
CA ASN A 72 8.74 7.39 4.91
C ASN A 72 10.09 8.00 4.49
N ASN A 73 10.69 7.45 3.42
CA ASN A 73 11.95 7.97 2.91
C ASN A 73 11.67 9.26 2.11
N ASN A 74 11.66 10.39 2.82
CA ASN A 74 11.76 11.78 2.36
C ASN A 74 10.74 12.34 1.34
N ASN A 75 9.75 11.58 0.86
CA ASN A 75 8.74 12.10 -0.07
C ASN A 75 7.31 11.92 0.46
N ILE A 76 6.64 13.04 0.74
CA ILE A 76 5.26 13.08 1.26
C ILE A 76 4.29 12.42 0.29
N ASP A 77 4.47 12.59 -1.02
CA ASP A 77 3.62 11.96 -2.04
C ASP A 77 3.71 10.44 -2.01
N THR A 78 4.89 9.89 -1.70
CA THR A 78 5.05 8.44 -1.53
C THR A 78 4.29 7.93 -0.32
N SER A 79 4.37 8.64 0.80
CA SER A 79 3.62 8.27 2.02
C SER A 79 2.11 8.34 1.81
N LEU A 80 1.62 9.37 1.11
CA LEU A 80 0.21 9.51 0.74
C LEU A 80 -0.24 8.40 -0.22
N PHE A 81 0.59 8.06 -1.20
CA PHE A 81 0.33 6.94 -2.10
C PHE A 81 0.23 5.62 -1.34
N ILE A 82 1.15 5.33 -0.41
CA ILE A 82 1.12 4.10 0.39
C ILE A 82 -0.18 4.00 1.21
N ASP A 83 -0.62 5.09 1.84
CA ASP A 83 -1.91 5.12 2.56
C ASP A 83 -3.10 4.86 1.63
N HIS A 84 -3.08 5.47 0.43
CA HIS A 84 -4.11 5.26 -0.57
C HIS A 84 -4.15 3.80 -1.06
N VAL A 85 -2.99 3.20 -1.32
CA VAL A 85 -2.86 1.77 -1.69
C VAL A 85 -3.39 0.88 -0.57
N TYR A 86 -3.04 1.16 0.69
CA TYR A 86 -3.54 0.40 1.84
C TYR A 86 -5.07 0.40 1.90
N ARG A 87 -5.70 1.56 1.77
CA ARG A 87 -7.17 1.69 1.77
C ARG A 87 -7.83 0.94 0.62
N GLN A 88 -7.25 1.02 -0.58
CA GLN A 88 -7.70 0.31 -1.76
C GLN A 88 -7.65 -1.22 -1.56
N ILE A 89 -6.51 -1.74 -1.08
CA ILE A 89 -6.34 -3.17 -0.80
C ILE A 89 -7.31 -3.63 0.29
N MET A 90 -7.40 -2.91 1.41
CA MET A 90 -8.33 -3.22 2.50
C MET A 90 -9.79 -3.24 2.03
N GLY A 91 -10.18 -2.27 1.20
CA GLY A 91 -11.50 -2.21 0.58
C GLY A 91 -11.78 -3.40 -0.35
N GLN A 92 -10.80 -3.76 -1.20
CA GLN A 92 -10.90 -4.90 -2.11
C GLN A 92 -11.03 -6.23 -1.35
N GLU A 93 -10.27 -6.39 -0.27
CA GLU A 93 -10.28 -7.58 0.59
C GLU A 93 -11.44 -7.57 1.62
N LYS A 94 -12.29 -6.52 1.63
CA LYS A 94 -13.38 -6.30 2.58
C LYS A 94 -12.93 -6.36 4.04
N LEU A 95 -11.71 -5.90 4.30
CA LEU A 95 -11.14 -5.82 5.64
C LEU A 95 -11.46 -4.45 6.25
N VAL A 96 -11.91 -4.46 7.50
CA VAL A 96 -12.25 -3.23 8.22
C VAL A 96 -10.97 -2.57 8.73
N ILE A 97 -10.73 -1.33 8.31
CA ILE A 97 -9.68 -0.49 8.87
C ILE A 97 -10.21 0.09 10.18
N SER A 98 -9.46 -0.07 11.27
CA SER A 98 -9.77 0.64 12.51
C SER A 98 -9.09 1.99 12.43
N GLU A 99 -9.88 3.06 12.28
CA GLU A 99 -9.38 4.42 12.52
C GLU A 99 -9.13 4.53 14.03
N GLY A 100 -7.85 4.67 14.41
CA GLY A 100 -7.42 4.80 15.80
C GLY A 100 -7.89 6.09 16.45
#